data_AF-A0A8B8V6N9-F1
#
_entry.id   AF-A0A8B8V6N9-F1
#
_cell.length_a   1.000
_cell.length_b   1.000
_cell.length_c   1.000
_cell.angle_alpha   90.00
_cell.angle_beta   90.00
_cell.angle_gamma   90.00
#
_symmetry.space_group_name_H-M   'P 1'
#
loop_
_entity.id
_entity.type
_entity.pdbx_description
1 polymer ?
#
loop_
_entity_poly.entity_id
_entity_poly.type
_entity_poly.pdbx_seq_one_letter_code
_entity_poly.pdbx_strand_id
1 'polypeptide(L)'
;MSLEWMSSPGGSVTSPATGLCSATTLPFLGVPGVLPRWLRAYRIPAMFLAGGSTEGKYLAHWPEYFIVAEAPGGELMGYIMGKAEGSVAREEWHGHVTALSVAPEFRRLGLAAKLMELLEEISERKGGFFVDLFVRVSNQVAVNMYKQLGYSVYRTVIEYYSASNGEPDEDAYDMRKALSRDTEKKSIIPLPHPVRPEDIE
;
A
#
# COMPACT_ATOMS: atom_id res chain seq x y z
N MET A 1 -1.90 9.74 6.46
CA MET A 1 -0.43 9.68 6.39
C MET A 1 0.01 9.46 4.93
N SER A 2 0.04 10.52 4.14
CA SER A 2 0.55 10.56 2.75
C SER A 2 0.46 12.01 2.30
N LEU A 3 1.55 12.52 1.71
CA LEU A 3 1.86 13.92 1.34
C LEU A 3 2.78 14.63 2.34
N GLU A 4 4.09 14.39 2.22
CA GLU A 4 5.08 15.43 2.57
C GLU A 4 6.46 15.24 1.92
N TRP A 5 6.79 14.05 1.40
CA TRP A 5 8.19 13.76 1.05
C TRP A 5 8.61 14.03 -0.41
N MET A 6 7.75 14.62 -1.25
CA MET A 6 8.06 14.90 -2.67
C MET A 6 8.37 16.37 -2.97
N SER A 7 8.85 17.12 -1.98
CA SER A 7 9.31 18.49 -2.18
C SER A 7 10.72 18.67 -1.61
N SER A 8 11.75 18.42 -2.43
CA SER A 8 13.08 19.00 -2.21
C SER A 8 13.30 20.11 -3.24
N PRO A 9 13.49 21.37 -2.84
CA PRO A 9 14.11 22.36 -3.72
C PRO A 9 15.62 22.07 -3.81
N GLY A 10 16.18 22.30 -4.99
CA GLY A 10 17.52 21.88 -5.38
C GLY A 10 18.64 22.26 -4.40
N GLY A 11 19.56 21.31 -4.22
CA GLY A 11 20.84 21.51 -3.55
C GLY A 11 21.85 20.52 -4.12
N SER A 12 22.74 21.01 -4.97
CA SER A 12 23.91 20.27 -5.44
C SER A 12 24.87 20.02 -4.28
N VAL A 13 25.11 18.76 -3.90
CA VAL A 13 26.27 18.41 -3.06
C VAL A 13 26.89 17.11 -3.54
N THR A 14 28.21 17.20 -3.67
CA THR A 14 29.22 16.28 -4.18
C THR A 14 29.29 14.94 -3.44
N SER A 15 29.63 13.89 -4.21
CA SER A 15 30.11 12.57 -3.72
C SER A 15 31.31 12.74 -2.76
N PRO A 16 31.44 11.89 -1.72
CA PRO A 16 32.40 10.79 -1.87
C PRO A 16 32.07 9.47 -1.13
N ALA A 17 32.83 8.44 -1.53
CA ALA A 17 33.26 7.27 -0.77
C ALA A 17 32.28 6.09 -0.59
N THR A 18 32.42 5.15 -1.54
CA THR A 18 32.61 3.70 -1.35
C THR A 18 32.39 3.15 0.07
N GLY A 19 31.26 2.48 0.28
CA GLY A 19 31.05 1.51 1.34
C GLY A 19 30.28 0.32 0.78
N LEU A 20 30.96 -0.78 0.46
CA LEU A 20 30.31 -2.03 0.09
C LEU A 20 29.59 -2.59 1.33
N CYS A 21 28.27 -2.39 1.40
CA CYS A 21 27.41 -3.27 2.21
C CYS A 21 26.85 -4.36 1.28
N SER A 22 27.31 -5.58 1.51
CA SER A 22 26.87 -6.79 0.83
C SER A 22 25.34 -6.92 0.92
N ALA A 23 24.67 -6.95 -0.24
CA ALA A 23 23.25 -7.23 -0.34
C ALA A 23 23.02 -8.71 0.00
N THR A 24 22.44 -8.99 1.16
CA THR A 24 21.97 -10.34 1.48
C THR A 24 20.69 -10.60 0.69
N THR A 25 20.84 -11.23 -0.47
CA THR A 25 19.73 -11.85 -1.20
C THR A 25 19.14 -12.94 -0.31
N LEU A 26 17.94 -12.72 0.24
CA LEU A 26 17.18 -13.79 0.88
C LEU A 26 16.80 -14.82 -0.20
N PRO A 27 17.01 -16.13 0.02
CA PRO A 27 16.71 -17.14 -0.97
C PRO A 27 15.19 -17.23 -1.17
N PHE A 28 14.81 -17.02 -2.42
CA PHE A 28 13.46 -17.11 -2.96
C PHE A 28 13.00 -18.59 -2.90
N LEU A 29 11.97 -18.89 -2.09
CA LEU A 29 11.19 -20.13 -2.26
C LEU A 29 10.18 -19.85 -3.38
N GLY A 30 10.48 -20.41 -4.55
CA GLY A 30 10.00 -19.90 -5.83
C GLY A 30 8.57 -20.25 -6.25
N VAL A 31 8.10 -19.43 -7.20
CA VAL A 31 7.22 -19.83 -8.30
C VAL A 31 7.92 -19.37 -9.59
N PRO A 32 8.30 -20.26 -10.52
CA PRO A 32 8.93 -19.87 -11.76
C PRO A 32 7.87 -19.44 -12.77
N GLY A 33 7.82 -18.14 -13.09
CA GLY A 33 7.08 -17.65 -14.26
C GLY A 33 6.46 -16.27 -14.08
N VAL A 34 6.95 -15.32 -14.90
CA VAL A 34 6.25 -14.10 -15.32
C VAL A 34 6.13 -12.97 -14.28
N LEU A 35 7.26 -12.47 -13.79
CA LEU A 35 7.33 -11.07 -13.37
C LEU A 35 8.17 -10.30 -14.40
N PRO A 36 7.66 -9.19 -14.98
CA PRO A 36 8.41 -8.38 -15.92
C PRO A 36 9.75 -7.94 -15.34
N ARG A 37 10.79 -7.82 -16.17
CA ARG A 37 12.18 -7.51 -15.78
C ARG A 37 12.34 -6.19 -14.97
N TRP A 38 11.34 -5.32 -14.96
CA TRP A 38 11.28 -4.07 -14.19
C TRP A 38 10.68 -4.24 -12.76
N LEU A 39 10.10 -5.39 -12.44
CA LEU A 39 9.64 -5.71 -11.09
C LEU A 39 10.73 -6.46 -10.34
N ARG A 40 11.70 -5.73 -9.79
CA ARG A 40 12.60 -6.28 -8.77
C ARG A 40 11.92 -6.18 -7.42
N ALA A 41 11.26 -7.26 -7.02
CA ALA A 41 10.98 -7.48 -5.60
C ALA A 41 12.32 -7.51 -4.86
N TYR A 42 12.37 -6.83 -3.71
CA TYR A 42 13.49 -6.82 -2.76
C TYR A 42 14.68 -5.89 -3.06
N ARG A 43 14.38 -4.62 -3.35
CA ARG A 43 15.27 -3.54 -2.92
C ARG A 43 14.50 -2.62 -1.99
N ILE A 44 14.67 -2.83 -0.69
CA ILE A 44 14.16 -1.90 0.32
C ILE A 44 15.08 -0.68 0.24
N PRO A 45 14.60 0.51 -0.16
CA PRO A 45 15.43 1.70 -0.11
C PRO A 45 15.95 1.88 1.32
N ALA A 46 17.24 2.15 1.49
CA ALA A 46 17.87 2.28 2.81
C ALA A 46 17.15 3.28 3.74
N MET A 47 16.39 4.21 3.15
CA MET A 47 15.47 5.13 3.83
C MET A 47 14.40 4.45 4.69
N PHE A 48 13.93 3.25 4.30
CA PHE A 48 12.97 2.44 5.09
C PHE A 48 13.63 1.60 6.19
N LEU A 49 14.96 1.55 6.24
CA LEU A 49 15.74 0.82 7.24
C LEU A 49 16.29 1.74 8.36
N ALA A 50 15.99 3.05 8.31
CA ALA A 50 16.32 3.97 9.39
C ALA A 50 15.48 3.61 10.63
N GLY A 51 16.13 2.96 11.60
CA GLY A 51 15.49 2.31 12.74
C GLY A 51 14.57 3.22 13.55
N GLY A 52 13.35 2.74 13.77
CA GLY A 52 12.36 3.35 14.68
C GLY A 52 10.99 3.65 14.04
N SER A 53 10.88 3.66 12.71
CA SER A 53 9.62 3.95 12.03
C SER A 53 8.71 2.70 11.95
N THR A 54 7.39 2.94 11.93
CA THR A 54 6.35 1.92 11.76
C THR A 54 6.67 0.94 10.62
N GLU A 55 7.20 1.46 9.53
CA GLU A 55 7.55 0.79 8.28
C GLU A 55 8.54 -0.37 8.47
N GLY A 56 9.51 -0.25 9.39
CA GLY A 56 10.44 -1.32 9.70
C GLY A 56 9.77 -2.54 10.36
N LYS A 57 8.69 -2.34 11.12
CA LYS A 57 7.90 -3.44 11.70
C LYS A 57 7.08 -4.16 10.63
N TYR A 58 6.49 -3.42 9.69
CA TYR A 58 5.75 -4.02 8.57
C TYR A 58 6.66 -4.91 7.73
N LEU A 59 7.87 -4.44 7.44
CA LEU A 59 8.84 -5.19 6.65
C LEU A 59 9.29 -6.50 7.34
N ALA A 60 9.41 -6.50 8.67
CA ALA A 60 9.79 -7.69 9.42
C ALA A 60 8.68 -8.74 9.51
N HIS A 61 7.40 -8.32 9.52
CA HIS A 61 6.26 -9.22 9.69
C HIS A 61 5.58 -9.62 8.38
N TRP A 62 5.61 -8.76 7.36
CA TRP A 62 4.94 -8.98 6.07
C TRP A 62 5.82 -8.54 4.88
N PRO A 63 7.03 -9.11 4.73
CA PRO A 63 7.95 -8.71 3.66
C PRO A 63 7.37 -8.91 2.25
N GLU A 64 6.49 -9.89 2.05
CA GLU A 64 5.83 -10.08 0.75
C GLU A 64 4.87 -8.94 0.39
N TYR A 65 4.27 -8.24 1.36
CA TYR A 65 3.35 -7.12 1.11
C TYR A 65 4.06 -5.79 0.80
N PHE A 66 5.38 -5.79 0.77
CA PHE A 66 6.19 -4.63 0.41
C PHE A 66 6.75 -4.81 -1.00
N ILE A 67 6.18 -4.08 -1.97
CA ILE A 67 6.56 -4.19 -3.37
C ILE A 67 7.02 -2.83 -3.88
N VAL A 68 8.15 -2.83 -4.57
CA VAL A 68 8.75 -1.64 -5.16
C VAL A 68 8.82 -1.81 -6.67
N ALA A 69 8.51 -0.75 -7.40
CA ALA A 69 8.73 -0.63 -8.82
C ALA A 69 9.95 0.26 -9.10
N GLU A 70 10.94 -0.29 -9.80
CA GLU A 70 12.15 0.42 -10.20
C GLU A 70 12.20 0.56 -11.72
N ALA A 71 12.58 1.74 -12.20
CA ALA A 71 12.88 1.96 -13.61
C ALA A 71 14.15 1.20 -14.01
N PRO A 72 14.37 0.93 -15.31
CA PRO A 72 15.61 0.29 -15.77
C PRO A 72 16.90 1.00 -15.34
N GLY A 73 16.83 2.32 -15.11
CA GLY A 73 17.94 3.13 -14.60
C GLY A 73 18.15 3.06 -13.08
N GLY A 74 17.33 2.29 -12.35
CA GLY A 74 17.38 2.16 -10.89
C GLY A 74 16.64 3.26 -10.12
N GLU A 75 15.90 4.13 -10.82
CA GLU A 75 15.05 5.14 -10.22
C GLU A 75 13.78 4.52 -9.61
N LEU A 76 13.37 4.98 -8.43
CA LEU A 76 12.16 4.52 -7.76
C LEU A 76 10.92 5.11 -8.44
N MET A 77 10.14 4.27 -9.13
CA MET A 77 8.92 4.70 -9.82
C MET A 77 7.72 4.75 -8.87
N GLY A 78 7.68 3.85 -7.89
CA GLY A 78 6.59 3.75 -6.94
C GLY A 78 6.72 2.54 -6.03
N TYR A 79 5.86 2.46 -5.04
CA TYR A 79 5.82 1.34 -4.10
C TYR A 79 4.41 1.14 -3.56
N ILE A 80 4.16 -0.06 -3.06
CA ILE A 80 3.00 -0.41 -2.26
C ILE A 80 3.46 -1.13 -1.00
N MET A 81 2.78 -0.83 0.10
CA MET A 81 2.97 -1.48 1.40
C MET A 81 1.61 -1.90 1.93
N GLY A 82 1.57 -3.09 2.50
CA GLY A 82 0.40 -3.56 3.23
C GLY A 82 0.75 -4.54 4.33
N LYS A 83 -0.30 -5.12 4.90
CA LYS A 83 -0.25 -6.18 5.91
C LYS A 83 -1.42 -7.12 5.71
N ALA A 84 -1.36 -8.29 6.37
CA ALA A 84 -2.53 -9.14 6.53
C ALA A 84 -3.01 -9.06 7.98
N GLU A 85 -4.30 -8.83 8.19
CA GLU A 85 -4.90 -8.69 9.52
C GLU A 85 -6.34 -9.18 9.60
N GLY A 86 -6.93 -9.11 10.80
CA GLY A 86 -8.27 -9.62 11.11
C GLY A 86 -8.31 -11.07 11.58
N SER A 87 -9.52 -11.65 11.62
CA SER A 87 -9.76 -13.00 12.14
C SER A 87 -10.45 -13.89 11.12
N VAL A 88 -9.92 -15.09 10.91
CA VAL A 88 -10.56 -16.10 10.05
C VAL A 88 -11.92 -16.53 10.60
N ALA A 89 -12.06 -16.61 11.93
CA ALA A 89 -13.30 -17.06 12.56
C ALA A 89 -14.45 -16.05 12.41
N ARG A 90 -14.14 -14.77 12.16
CA ARG A 90 -15.11 -13.70 11.94
C ARG A 90 -15.32 -13.33 10.47
N GLU A 91 -14.73 -14.09 9.54
CA GLU A 91 -14.71 -13.75 8.11
C GLU A 91 -14.05 -12.38 7.81
N GLU A 92 -13.14 -11.95 8.69
CA GLU A 92 -12.47 -10.63 8.65
C GLU A 92 -11.00 -10.74 8.27
N TRP A 93 -10.46 -11.92 7.98
CA TRP A 93 -9.07 -12.06 7.56
C TRP A 93 -8.86 -11.43 6.17
N HIS A 94 -8.04 -10.39 6.05
CA HIS A 94 -7.91 -9.60 4.82
C HIS A 94 -6.51 -9.01 4.63
N GLY A 95 -6.24 -8.50 3.43
CA GLY A 95 -5.07 -7.65 3.17
C GLY A 95 -5.43 -6.18 3.35
N HIS A 96 -4.61 -5.42 4.06
CA HIS A 96 -4.77 -3.98 4.24
C HIS A 96 -3.68 -3.22 3.51
N VAL A 97 -4.05 -2.26 2.65
CA VAL A 97 -3.10 -1.38 1.98
C VAL A 97 -2.80 -0.18 2.87
N THR A 98 -1.60 -0.18 3.44
CA THR A 98 -1.12 0.91 4.30
C THR A 98 -0.69 2.13 3.49
N ALA A 99 -0.03 1.92 2.36
CA ALA A 99 0.44 3.00 1.51
C ALA A 99 0.63 2.54 0.06
N LEU A 100 0.24 3.40 -0.89
CA LEU A 100 0.50 3.26 -2.31
C LEU A 100 0.94 4.62 -2.85
N SER A 101 2.11 4.68 -3.47
CA SER A 101 2.60 5.92 -4.08
C SER A 101 3.29 5.64 -5.40
N VAL A 102 3.06 6.53 -6.36
CA VAL A 102 3.71 6.55 -7.67
C VAL A 102 4.23 7.96 -7.92
N ALA A 103 5.52 8.05 -8.27
CA ALA A 103 6.18 9.29 -8.60
C ALA A 103 5.46 9.98 -9.78
N PRO A 104 5.21 11.31 -9.73
CA PRO A 104 4.44 12.07 -10.72
C PRO A 104 4.82 11.79 -12.17
N GLU A 105 6.10 11.62 -12.44
CA GLU A 105 6.70 11.37 -13.76
C GLU A 105 6.27 10.02 -14.34
N PHE A 106 5.89 9.06 -13.48
CA PHE A 106 5.47 7.70 -13.83
C PHE A 106 3.98 7.45 -13.63
N ARG A 107 3.18 8.49 -13.34
CA ARG A 107 1.72 8.38 -13.21
C ARG A 107 1.06 8.16 -14.59
N ARG A 108 -0.17 7.64 -14.57
CA ARG A 108 -0.97 7.32 -15.77
C ARG A 108 -0.36 6.24 -16.69
N LEU A 109 0.65 5.51 -16.21
CA LEU A 109 1.23 4.35 -16.90
C LEU A 109 0.64 3.01 -16.40
N GLY A 110 -0.42 3.04 -15.59
CA GLY A 110 -1.02 1.84 -14.98
C GLY A 110 -0.20 1.24 -13.82
N LEU A 111 0.86 1.91 -13.36
CA LEU A 111 1.74 1.35 -12.32
C LEU A 111 1.02 1.11 -10.99
N ALA A 112 0.18 2.05 -10.56
CA ALA A 112 -0.62 1.91 -9.34
C ALA A 112 -1.56 0.69 -9.41
N ALA A 113 -2.21 0.50 -10.56
CA ALA A 113 -3.07 -0.66 -10.80
C ALA A 113 -2.28 -1.97 -10.71
N LYS A 114 -1.07 -2.01 -11.28
CA LYS A 114 -0.23 -3.21 -11.22
C LYS A 114 0.28 -3.52 -9.81
N LEU A 115 0.64 -2.50 -9.05
CA LEU A 115 1.04 -2.67 -7.65
C LEU A 115 -0.12 -3.19 -6.79
N MET A 116 -1.33 -2.68 -7.00
CA MET A 116 -2.54 -3.18 -6.33
C MET A 116 -2.82 -4.64 -6.70
N GLU A 117 -2.80 -4.99 -7.99
CA GLU A 117 -3.00 -6.37 -8.46
C GLU A 117 -2.03 -7.35 -7.79
N LEU A 118 -0.76 -7.00 -7.68
CA LEU A 118 0.23 -7.85 -7.00
C LEU A 118 -0.07 -8.03 -5.51
N LEU A 119 -0.53 -6.99 -4.83
CA LEU A 119 -0.93 -7.08 -3.42
C LEU A 119 -2.19 -7.94 -3.27
N GLU A 120 -3.18 -7.78 -4.15
CA GLU A 120 -4.38 -8.60 -4.21
C GLU A 120 -4.03 -10.09 -4.40
N GLU A 121 -3.11 -10.41 -5.32
CA GLU A 121 -2.62 -11.79 -5.53
C GLU A 121 -1.96 -12.39 -4.26
N ILE A 122 -1.22 -11.57 -3.50
CA ILE A 122 -0.65 -12.01 -2.22
C ILE A 122 -1.76 -12.28 -1.21
N SER A 123 -2.76 -11.40 -1.12
CA SER A 123 -3.91 -11.57 -0.23
C SER A 123 -4.75 -12.79 -0.58
N GLU A 124 -4.96 -13.08 -1.87
CA GLU A 124 -5.60 -14.31 -2.36
C GLU A 124 -4.83 -15.54 -1.88
N ARG A 125 -3.51 -15.57 -2.06
CA ARG A 125 -2.67 -16.70 -1.60
C ARG A 125 -2.68 -16.88 -0.09
N LYS A 126 -2.88 -15.80 0.68
CA LYS A 126 -3.06 -15.86 2.14
C LYS A 126 -4.49 -16.20 2.55
N GLY A 127 -5.39 -16.43 1.61
CA GLY A 127 -6.80 -16.74 1.87
C GLY A 127 -7.55 -15.57 2.48
N GLY A 128 -7.22 -14.33 2.13
CA GLY A 128 -8.00 -13.16 2.53
C GLY A 128 -9.42 -13.20 1.97
N PHE A 129 -10.39 -12.69 2.72
CA PHE A 129 -11.77 -12.50 2.27
C PHE A 129 -11.90 -11.26 1.38
N PHE A 130 -11.11 -10.24 1.64
CA PHE A 130 -11.10 -8.99 0.89
C PHE A 130 -9.72 -8.31 0.96
N VAL A 131 -9.59 -7.20 0.23
CA VAL A 131 -8.54 -6.20 0.43
C VAL A 131 -9.21 -4.87 0.75
N ASP A 132 -8.69 -4.15 1.73
CA ASP A 132 -9.18 -2.82 2.10
C ASP A 132 -8.08 -1.74 2.10
N LEU A 133 -8.53 -0.49 2.17
CA LEU A 133 -7.69 0.70 2.28
C LEU A 133 -8.49 1.89 2.79
N PHE A 134 -7.79 2.83 3.44
CA PHE A 134 -8.35 4.14 3.77
C PHE A 134 -7.88 5.19 2.77
N VAL A 135 -8.82 5.97 2.24
CA VAL A 135 -8.53 7.08 1.32
C VAL A 135 -9.28 8.34 1.76
N ARG A 136 -8.58 9.48 1.76
CA ARG A 136 -9.17 10.81 2.01
C ARG A 136 -10.37 11.05 1.09
N VAL A 137 -11.48 11.52 1.65
CA VAL A 137 -12.70 11.82 0.88
C VAL A 137 -12.44 12.91 -0.19
N SER A 138 -11.54 13.86 0.07
CA SER A 138 -11.14 14.88 -0.91
C SER A 138 -10.33 14.33 -2.09
N ASN A 139 -9.67 13.18 -1.95
CA ASN A 139 -8.78 12.63 -2.98
C ASN A 139 -9.57 11.87 -4.06
N GLN A 140 -10.38 12.60 -4.81
CA GLN A 140 -11.25 12.05 -5.85
C GLN A 140 -10.48 11.32 -6.95
N VAL A 141 -9.22 11.70 -7.21
CA VAL A 141 -8.37 10.99 -8.17
C VAL A 141 -8.09 9.56 -7.72
N ALA A 142 -7.67 9.37 -6.46
CA ALA A 142 -7.42 8.05 -5.90
C ALA A 142 -8.73 7.24 -5.73
N VAL A 143 -9.80 7.87 -5.23
CA VAL A 143 -11.11 7.23 -5.09
C VAL A 143 -11.61 6.68 -6.43
N ASN A 144 -11.51 7.47 -7.51
CA ASN A 144 -11.93 7.03 -8.84
C ASN A 144 -11.04 5.91 -9.40
N MET A 145 -9.73 5.97 -9.15
CA MET A 145 -8.82 4.88 -9.50
C MET A 145 -9.23 3.57 -8.80
N TYR A 146 -9.48 3.59 -7.49
CA TYR A 146 -9.90 2.41 -6.74
C TYR A 146 -11.25 1.87 -7.20
N LYS A 147 -12.23 2.74 -7.50
CA LYS A 147 -13.50 2.34 -8.11
C LYS A 147 -13.30 1.61 -9.44
N GLN A 148 -12.41 2.10 -10.29
CA GLN A 148 -12.07 1.44 -11.57
C GLN A 148 -11.40 0.08 -11.38
N LEU A 149 -10.67 -0.12 -10.26
CA LEU A 149 -10.07 -1.40 -9.88
C LEU A 149 -11.06 -2.37 -9.22
N GLY A 150 -12.32 -1.97 -9.05
CA GLY A 150 -13.38 -2.80 -8.47
C GLY A 150 -13.56 -2.66 -6.97
N TYR A 151 -12.97 -1.64 -6.35
CA TYR A 151 -13.21 -1.31 -4.94
C TYR A 151 -14.51 -0.52 -4.78
N SER A 152 -15.26 -0.82 -3.72
CA SER A 152 -16.45 -0.09 -3.31
C SER A 152 -16.26 0.53 -1.94
N VAL A 153 -16.92 1.67 -1.69
CA VAL A 153 -16.95 2.27 -0.35
C VAL A 153 -17.75 1.36 0.57
N TYR A 154 -17.09 0.79 1.57
CA TYR A 154 -17.72 -0.02 2.61
C TYR A 154 -18.30 0.87 3.71
N ARG A 155 -17.56 1.87 4.16
CA ARG A 155 -18.02 2.85 5.15
C ARG A 155 -17.25 4.16 5.05
N THR A 156 -17.79 5.19 5.69
CA THR A 156 -17.07 6.44 5.93
C THR A 156 -16.58 6.44 7.38
N VAL A 157 -15.31 6.79 7.56
CA VAL A 157 -14.68 6.95 8.87
C VAL A 157 -14.51 8.43 9.13
N ILE A 158 -15.21 8.92 10.14
CA ILE A 158 -15.24 10.34 10.50
C ILE A 158 -13.90 10.73 11.12
N GLU A 159 -13.37 11.90 10.76
CA GLU A 159 -12.18 12.50 11.40
C GLU A 159 -10.95 11.56 11.41
N TYR A 160 -10.85 10.64 10.44
CA TYR A 160 -9.80 9.64 10.38
C TYR A 160 -8.41 10.26 10.19
N TYR A 161 -8.31 11.30 9.37
CA TYR A 161 -7.08 12.07 9.22
C TYR A 161 -7.17 13.33 10.07
N SER A 162 -6.58 13.25 11.26
CA SER A 162 -6.52 14.39 12.17
C SER A 162 -5.75 15.56 11.57
N ALA A 163 -6.22 16.74 11.88
CA ALA A 163 -5.62 18.04 11.65
C ALA A 163 -4.18 18.13 12.20
N SER A 164 -3.17 17.81 11.38
CA SER A 164 -1.81 18.26 11.63
C SER A 164 -1.62 19.62 10.95
N ASN A 165 -1.16 20.63 11.69
CA ASN A 165 -0.79 21.96 11.20
C ASN A 165 -1.93 22.91 10.76
N GLY A 166 -3.11 22.83 11.39
CA GLY A 166 -4.19 23.81 11.18
C GLY A 166 -5.13 23.55 10.02
N GLU A 167 -4.97 22.41 9.33
CA GLU A 167 -5.97 21.86 8.41
C GLU A 167 -7.18 21.34 9.20
N PRO A 168 -8.41 21.31 8.65
CA PRO A 168 -9.53 20.66 9.31
C PRO A 168 -9.34 19.13 9.35
N ASP A 169 -9.97 18.48 10.33
CA ASP A 169 -10.06 17.03 10.35
C ASP A 169 -10.75 16.54 9.07
N GLU A 170 -10.27 15.44 8.51
CA GLU A 170 -10.78 14.91 7.26
C GLU A 170 -11.22 13.45 7.40
N ASP A 171 -12.43 13.19 6.92
CA ASP A 171 -13.00 11.85 6.80
C ASP A 171 -12.22 10.98 5.80
N ALA A 172 -12.30 9.68 5.99
CA ALA A 172 -11.79 8.68 5.06
C ALA A 172 -12.89 7.74 4.57
N TYR A 173 -12.78 7.29 3.33
CA TYR A 173 -13.49 6.09 2.89
C TYR A 173 -12.66 4.86 3.22
N ASP A 174 -13.27 3.90 3.91
CA ASP A 174 -12.85 2.50 3.93
C ASP A 174 -13.36 1.87 2.63
N MET A 175 -12.46 1.63 1.69
CA MET A 175 -12.80 1.03 0.40
C MET A 175 -12.36 -0.42 0.38
N ARG A 176 -13.26 -1.32 -0.03
CA ARG A 176 -13.04 -2.76 -0.03
C ARG A 176 -13.26 -3.39 -1.39
N LYS A 177 -12.50 -4.45 -1.66
CA LYS A 177 -12.69 -5.35 -2.79
C LYS A 177 -12.72 -6.79 -2.29
N ALA A 178 -13.84 -7.46 -2.50
CA ALA A 178 -14.00 -8.88 -2.17
C ALA A 178 -13.04 -9.72 -3.01
N LEU A 179 -12.38 -10.68 -2.35
CA LEU A 179 -11.53 -11.69 -2.96
C LEU A 179 -12.32 -12.98 -3.20
N SER A 180 -11.69 -13.95 -3.85
CA SER A 180 -12.33 -15.22 -4.24
C SER A 180 -12.95 -16.00 -3.08
N ARG A 181 -12.43 -15.80 -1.87
CA ARG A 181 -12.92 -16.46 -0.65
C ARG A 181 -14.26 -15.90 -0.16
N ASP A 182 -14.56 -14.63 -0.40
CA ASP A 182 -15.85 -14.01 -0.04
C ASP A 182 -16.87 -14.20 -1.18
N THR A 183 -17.34 -15.44 -1.33
CA THR A 183 -18.26 -15.84 -2.42
C THR A 183 -19.59 -15.09 -2.40
N GLU A 184 -20.06 -14.72 -1.21
CA GLU A 184 -21.31 -13.97 -0.99
C GLU A 184 -21.10 -12.45 -1.01
N LYS A 185 -19.84 -11.99 -1.13
CA LYS A 185 -19.46 -10.57 -1.16
C LYS A 185 -19.95 -9.80 0.07
N LYS A 186 -19.99 -10.46 1.24
CA LYS A 186 -20.45 -9.86 2.50
C LYS A 186 -19.56 -8.69 2.92
N SER A 187 -18.26 -8.80 2.67
CA SER A 187 -17.26 -7.83 3.10
C SER A 187 -17.35 -6.47 2.40
N ILE A 188 -18.09 -6.38 1.29
CA ILE A 188 -18.25 -5.15 0.51
C ILE A 188 -19.66 -4.55 0.61
N ILE A 189 -20.56 -5.15 1.39
CA ILE A 189 -21.89 -4.60 1.64
C ILE A 189 -21.73 -3.32 2.45
N PRO A 190 -22.12 -2.14 1.93
CA PRO A 190 -21.87 -0.88 2.63
C PRO A 190 -22.58 -0.83 3.99
N LEU A 191 -21.90 -0.32 5.00
CA LEU A 191 -22.53 -0.02 6.28
C LEU A 191 -23.39 1.24 6.16
N PRO A 192 -24.59 1.24 6.79
CA PRO A 192 -25.54 2.35 6.66
C PRO A 192 -25.12 3.62 7.41
N HIS A 193 -24.20 3.52 8.36
CA HIS A 193 -23.79 4.63 9.22
C HIS A 193 -22.27 4.82 9.19
N PRO A 194 -21.80 6.08 9.26
CA PRO A 194 -20.38 6.35 9.44
C PRO A 194 -19.92 5.86 10.82
N VAL A 195 -18.62 5.56 10.93
CA VAL A 195 -17.98 5.09 12.16
C VAL A 195 -16.87 6.03 12.56
N ARG A 196 -16.40 5.95 13.81
CA ARG A 196 -15.20 6.66 14.24
C ARG A 196 -13.97 5.74 14.20
N PRO A 197 -12.75 6.28 14.19
CA PRO A 197 -11.53 5.48 14.13
C PRO A 197 -11.41 4.46 15.29
N GLU A 198 -11.93 4.79 16.47
CA GLU A 198 -11.99 3.91 17.65
C GLU A 198 -12.88 2.66 17.47
N ASP A 199 -13.79 2.65 16.49
CA ASP A 199 -14.74 1.55 16.26
C ASP A 199 -14.29 0.57 15.17
N ILE A 200 -13.03 0.67 14.70
CA ILE A 200 -12.53 -0.03 13.51
C ILE A 200 -11.70 -1.29 13.84
N GLU A 201 -11.36 -1.51 15.12
CA GLU A 201 -10.52 -2.64 15.59
C GLU A 201 -11.26 -3.98 15.73
#